data_AF-X0WBY7-F1
#
_entry.id   AF-X0WBY7-F1
#
_cell.length_a   1.000
_cell.length_b   1.000
_cell.length_c   1.000
_cell.angle_alpha   90.00
_cell.angle_beta   90.00
_cell.angle_gamma   90.00
#
_symmetry.space_group_name_H-M   'P 1'
#
loop_
_entity.id
_entity.type
_entity.pdbx_description
1 polymer ?
#
loop_
_entity_poly.entity_id
_entity_poly.type
_entity_poly.pdbx_seq_one_letter_code
_entity_poly.pdbx_strand_id
1 'polypeptide(L)'
;RGEFEDRLKAVINEVTESDGRIVLFIDELHTVVGAGAAEGAVDASNLLKPALARGDLRCVGATTLDEYREHIEKDGALERRFQPVYIGEPTVEDTIAILRGLKERYEVYHRVRITDGALVAAATLSHRYIADRFLPDKAIDLMDEAASRLRIENDSMPAEIDAVGRQRLQLEMEREALRKETDEASRKRLEDLQKRLADLKESEHALTARWEEEKSHHQRESALREQIEQARTAAEQAQREGQLEEAARLTYGEIPELEKKLA
;
A
#
# COMPACT_ATOMS: atom_id res chain seq x y z
N ARG A 1 4.95 30.36 -19.92
CA ARG A 1 3.91 30.08 -20.93
C ARG A 1 4.46 29.19 -22.05
N GLY A 2 5.48 29.62 -22.81
CA GLY A 2 6.05 28.79 -23.91
C GLY A 2 6.70 27.46 -23.50
N GLU A 3 7.37 27.39 -22.34
CA GLU A 3 8.10 26.16 -21.96
C GLU A 3 7.21 24.91 -21.80
N PHE A 4 5.97 25.07 -21.34
CA PHE A 4 5.02 23.95 -21.23
C PHE A 4 4.58 23.46 -22.63
N GLU A 5 4.24 24.40 -23.51
CA GLU A 5 3.83 24.08 -24.89
C GLU A 5 4.96 23.41 -25.67
N ASP A 6 6.20 23.90 -25.52
CA ASP A 6 7.38 23.33 -26.15
C ASP A 6 7.65 21.90 -25.66
N ARG A 7 7.55 21.65 -24.35
CA ARG A 7 7.67 20.31 -23.77
C ARG A 7 6.58 19.37 -24.27
N LEU A 8 5.32 19.81 -24.25
CA LEU A 8 4.21 18.99 -24.71
C LEU A 8 4.32 18.66 -26.19
N LYS A 9 4.75 19.63 -27.01
CA LYS A 9 5.00 19.41 -28.43
C LYS A 9 6.12 18.41 -28.66
N ALA A 10 7.20 18.46 -27.88
CA ALA A 10 8.27 17.46 -27.94
C ALA A 10 7.74 16.05 -27.62
N VAL A 11 6.93 15.90 -26.57
CA VAL A 11 6.29 14.63 -26.21
C VAL A 11 5.39 14.12 -27.34
N ILE A 12 4.53 14.96 -27.90
CA ILE A 12 3.63 14.58 -29.00
C ILE A 12 4.43 14.13 -30.22
N ASN A 13 5.52 14.83 -30.55
CA ASN A 13 6.38 14.46 -31.67
C ASN A 13 7.03 13.10 -31.44
N GLU A 14 7.60 12.84 -30.26
CA GLU A 14 8.23 11.56 -29.93
C GLU A 14 7.22 10.40 -29.99
N VAL A 15 6.00 10.60 -29.48
CA VAL A 15 4.93 9.59 -29.56
C VAL A 15 4.50 9.37 -31.02
N THR A 16 4.40 10.43 -31.82
CA THR A 16 4.06 10.35 -33.24
C THR A 16 5.14 9.62 -34.04
N GLU A 17 6.41 9.94 -33.82
CA GLU A 17 7.58 9.29 -34.43
C GLU A 17 7.74 7.83 -34.00
N SER A 18 7.03 7.38 -32.96
CA SER A 18 7.03 5.98 -32.55
C SER A 18 6.23 5.06 -33.49
N ASP A 19 5.51 5.60 -34.48
CA ASP A 19 4.65 4.89 -35.43
C ASP A 19 3.64 3.97 -34.74
N GLY A 20 3.00 4.47 -33.68
CA GLY A 20 1.95 3.78 -32.95
C GLY A 20 2.43 2.68 -31.98
N ARG A 21 3.75 2.60 -31.72
CA ARG A 21 4.33 1.73 -30.68
C ARG A 21 4.07 2.26 -29.27
N ILE A 22 3.88 3.57 -29.12
CA ILE A 22 3.55 4.21 -27.84
C ILE A 22 2.05 4.55 -27.82
N VAL A 23 1.39 4.22 -26.71
CA VAL A 23 0.05 4.70 -26.38
C VAL A 23 0.17 5.64 -25.19
N LEU A 24 -0.21 6.90 -25.37
CA LEU A 24 -0.12 7.93 -24.35
C LEU A 24 -1.32 7.85 -23.39
N PHE A 25 -1.09 7.68 -22.09
CA PHE A 25 -2.13 7.84 -21.08
C PHE A 25 -2.11 9.28 -20.56
N ILE A 26 -3.27 9.94 -20.55
CA ILE A 26 -3.45 11.31 -20.04
C ILE A 26 -4.51 11.25 -18.95
N ASP A 27 -4.07 11.33 -17.70
CA ASP A 27 -4.99 11.52 -16.59
C ASP A 27 -5.51 12.97 -16.57
N GLU A 28 -6.71 13.16 -16.04
CA GLU A 28 -7.41 14.45 -16.03
C GLU A 28 -7.39 15.16 -17.40
N LEU A 29 -7.74 14.43 -18.48
CA LEU A 29 -7.64 14.90 -19.88
C LEU A 29 -8.27 16.29 -20.08
N HIS A 30 -9.36 16.59 -19.38
CA HIS A 30 -10.04 17.88 -19.43
C HIS A 30 -9.14 19.07 -19.08
N THR A 31 -8.11 18.89 -18.25
CA THR A 31 -7.16 19.97 -17.88
C THR A 31 -6.33 20.43 -19.08
N VAL A 32 -6.05 19.52 -20.02
CA VAL A 32 -5.23 19.78 -21.20
C VAL A 32 -6.07 20.35 -22.36
N VAL A 33 -7.37 20.04 -22.40
CA VAL A 33 -8.27 20.42 -23.51
C VAL A 33 -9.32 21.48 -23.18
N GLY A 34 -9.63 21.70 -21.89
CA GLY A 34 -10.71 22.56 -21.40
C GLY A 34 -10.25 23.85 -20.69
N ALA A 35 -8.94 24.01 -20.50
CA ALA A 35 -8.30 25.12 -19.77
C ALA A 35 -8.55 26.54 -20.33
N GLY A 36 -9.11 26.66 -21.54
CA GLY A 36 -9.31 27.96 -22.21
C GLY A 36 -10.28 28.93 -21.51
N ALA A 37 -11.06 28.47 -20.52
CA ALA A 37 -12.04 29.31 -19.81
C ALA A 37 -11.52 29.96 -18.52
N ALA A 38 -10.43 29.45 -17.93
CA ALA A 38 -9.84 30.01 -16.71
C ALA A 38 -8.64 30.89 -17.06
N GLU A 39 -8.66 32.17 -16.67
CA GLU A 39 -7.57 33.12 -16.90
C GLU A 39 -6.24 32.62 -16.32
N GLY A 40 -5.45 31.90 -17.12
CA GLY A 40 -4.11 31.45 -16.73
C GLY A 40 -3.72 30.05 -17.17
N ALA A 41 -4.68 29.16 -17.46
CA ALA A 41 -4.39 27.79 -17.87
C ALA A 41 -4.07 27.73 -19.38
N VAL A 42 -3.07 26.92 -19.75
CA VAL A 42 -2.62 26.80 -21.15
C VAL A 42 -3.55 25.85 -21.89
N ASP A 43 -4.26 26.35 -22.90
CA ASP A 43 -5.08 25.53 -23.79
C ASP A 43 -4.21 24.78 -24.81
N ALA A 44 -3.83 23.55 -24.47
CA ALA A 44 -3.06 22.67 -25.30
C ALA A 44 -3.90 21.87 -26.32
N SER A 45 -5.22 22.09 -26.36
CA SER A 45 -6.15 21.42 -27.29
C SER A 45 -5.70 21.58 -28.74
N ASN A 46 -5.18 22.75 -29.10
CA ASN A 46 -4.69 23.05 -30.45
C ASN A 46 -3.45 22.25 -30.86
N LEU A 47 -2.65 21.77 -29.89
CA LEU A 47 -1.48 20.93 -30.17
C LEU A 47 -1.87 19.47 -30.39
N LEU A 48 -2.89 18.98 -29.66
CA LEU A 48 -3.35 17.60 -29.75
C LEU A 48 -4.25 17.33 -30.96
N LYS A 49 -5.16 18.25 -31.28
CA LYS A 49 -6.16 18.09 -32.36
C LYS A 49 -5.57 17.67 -33.70
N PRO A 50 -4.49 18.27 -34.23
CA PRO A 50 -3.93 17.86 -35.51
C PRO A 50 -3.40 16.42 -35.49
N ALA A 51 -2.71 16.01 -34.43
CA ALA A 51 -2.13 14.66 -34.31
C ALA A 51 -3.23 13.60 -34.12
N LEU A 52 -4.26 13.90 -33.32
CA LEU A 52 -5.45 13.06 -33.17
C LEU A 52 -6.25 12.94 -34.48
N ALA A 53 -6.36 14.04 -35.24
CA ALA A 53 -7.12 14.05 -36.49
C ALA A 53 -6.46 13.25 -37.61
N ARG A 54 -5.12 13.20 -37.64
CA ARG A 54 -4.35 12.37 -38.58
C ARG A 54 -4.28 10.90 -38.16
N GLY A 55 -4.55 10.61 -36.88
CA GLY A 55 -4.42 9.26 -36.32
C GLY A 55 -2.99 8.90 -35.91
N ASP A 56 -2.09 9.89 -35.90
CA ASP A 56 -0.68 9.73 -35.56
C ASP A 56 -0.50 9.56 -34.04
N LEU A 57 -1.37 10.19 -33.25
CA LEU A 57 -1.36 10.11 -31.79
C LEU A 57 -2.39 9.08 -31.30
N ARG A 58 -1.90 8.00 -30.69
CA ARG A 58 -2.74 7.05 -29.94
C ARG A 58 -2.71 7.41 -28.46
N CYS A 59 -3.87 7.70 -27.89
CA CYS A 59 -3.94 7.99 -26.46
C CYS A 59 -5.20 7.42 -25.80
N VAL A 60 -5.12 7.29 -24.48
CA VAL A 60 -6.23 7.00 -23.57
C VAL A 60 -6.32 8.17 -22.61
N GLY A 61 -7.45 8.86 -22.59
CA GLY A 61 -7.72 9.92 -21.64
C GLY A 61 -8.61 9.42 -20.50
N ALA A 62 -8.30 9.83 -19.26
CA ALA A 62 -9.18 9.65 -18.11
C ALA A 62 -9.73 11.02 -17.68
N THR A 63 -11.03 11.08 -17.38
CA THR A 63 -11.71 12.29 -16.89
C THR A 63 -13.04 11.89 -16.26
N THR A 64 -13.61 12.76 -15.43
CA THR A 64 -14.97 12.54 -14.91
C THR A 64 -16.03 12.74 -16.01
N LEU A 65 -17.22 12.17 -15.81
CA LEU A 65 -18.33 12.32 -16.76
C LEU A 65 -18.75 13.78 -16.96
N ASP A 66 -18.70 14.58 -15.89
CA ASP A 66 -19.11 15.98 -15.93
C ASP A 66 -18.12 16.82 -16.74
N GLU A 67 -16.82 16.62 -16.52
CA GLU A 67 -15.77 17.28 -17.32
C GLU A 67 -15.77 16.84 -18.78
N TYR A 68 -16.06 15.56 -19.05
CA TYR A 68 -16.22 15.07 -20.42
C TYR A 68 -17.34 15.84 -21.14
N ARG A 69 -18.51 15.96 -20.50
CA ARG A 69 -19.67 16.71 -21.04
C ARG A 69 -19.37 18.20 -21.21
N GLU A 70 -18.59 18.77 -20.31
CA GLU A 70 -18.29 20.19 -20.32
C GLU A 70 -17.25 20.57 -21.38
N HIS A 71 -16.18 19.78 -21.52
CA HIS A 71 -14.98 20.17 -22.27
C HIS A 71 -14.72 19.34 -23.53
N ILE A 72 -15.18 18.09 -23.60
CA ILE A 72 -14.86 17.18 -24.71
C ILE A 72 -16.07 17.03 -25.65
N GLU A 73 -17.25 16.75 -25.11
CA GLU A 73 -18.48 16.54 -25.90
C GLU A 73 -18.92 17.80 -26.64
N LYS A 74 -18.67 18.98 -26.06
CA LYS A 74 -18.97 20.27 -26.74
C LYS A 74 -18.02 20.59 -27.89
N ASP A 75 -16.85 19.96 -27.94
CA ASP A 75 -15.87 20.15 -29.01
C ASP A 75 -16.00 19.06 -30.08
N GLY A 76 -16.70 19.38 -31.17
CA GLY A 76 -16.96 18.41 -32.25
C GLY A 76 -15.70 17.87 -32.95
N ALA A 77 -14.51 18.46 -32.75
CA ALA A 77 -13.26 17.88 -33.24
C ALA A 77 -12.73 16.79 -32.29
N LEU A 78 -12.89 16.95 -30.98
CA LEU A 78 -12.47 15.97 -29.98
C LEU A 78 -13.50 14.84 -29.84
N GLU A 79 -14.80 15.17 -29.82
CA GLU A 79 -15.91 14.22 -29.73
C GLU A 79 -15.81 13.13 -30.82
N ARG A 80 -15.40 13.49 -32.04
CA ARG A 80 -15.25 12.56 -33.17
C ARG A 80 -13.96 11.73 -33.14
N ARG A 81 -13.07 11.98 -32.19
CA ARG A 81 -11.75 11.32 -32.07
C ARG A 81 -11.63 10.47 -30.82
N PHE A 82 -12.39 10.76 -29.78
CA PHE A 82 -12.48 9.94 -28.59
C PHE A 82 -13.71 9.04 -28.62
N GLN A 83 -13.50 7.76 -28.32
CA GLN A 83 -14.60 6.85 -28.00
C GLN A 83 -14.81 6.88 -26.47
N PRO A 84 -15.98 7.31 -25.97
CA PRO A 84 -16.26 7.23 -24.54
C PRO A 84 -16.33 5.76 -24.10
N VAL A 85 -15.60 5.45 -23.03
CA VAL A 85 -15.65 4.17 -22.30
C VAL A 85 -16.03 4.51 -20.86
N TYR A 86 -17.25 4.16 -20.48
CA TYR A 86 -17.74 4.44 -19.13
C TYR A 86 -17.20 3.41 -18.14
N ILE A 87 -16.53 3.90 -17.09
CA ILE A 87 -16.04 3.09 -15.98
C ILE A 87 -16.85 3.50 -14.75
N GLY A 88 -17.77 2.62 -14.34
CA GLY A 88 -18.59 2.82 -13.15
C GLY A 88 -17.89 2.38 -11.87
N GLU A 89 -18.40 2.85 -10.74
CA GLU A 89 -18.00 2.35 -9.42
C GLU A 89 -18.33 0.84 -9.31
N PRO A 90 -17.39 -0.02 -8.87
CA PRO A 90 -17.66 -1.44 -8.66
C PRO A 90 -18.64 -1.65 -7.52
N THR A 91 -19.35 -2.78 -7.55
CA THR A 91 -20.20 -3.18 -6.42
C THR A 91 -19.36 -3.53 -5.19
N VAL A 92 -20.01 -3.67 -4.03
CA VAL A 92 -19.32 -4.16 -2.82
C VAL A 92 -18.73 -5.55 -3.06
N GLU A 93 -19.43 -6.43 -3.78
CA GLU A 93 -18.96 -7.78 -4.11
C GLU A 93 -17.73 -7.75 -5.03
N ASP A 94 -17.78 -6.91 -6.08
CA ASP A 94 -16.64 -6.71 -6.99
C ASP A 94 -15.44 -6.14 -6.24
N THR A 95 -15.68 -5.19 -5.33
CA THR A 95 -14.63 -4.61 -4.48
C THR A 95 -13.98 -5.68 -3.61
N ILE A 96 -14.76 -6.58 -3.00
CA ILE A 96 -14.19 -7.69 -2.21
C ILE A 96 -13.30 -8.57 -3.10
N ALA A 97 -13.71 -8.85 -4.35
CA ALA A 97 -12.88 -9.61 -5.28
C ALA A 97 -11.57 -8.88 -5.65
N ILE A 98 -11.64 -7.56 -5.90
CA ILE A 98 -10.48 -6.70 -6.13
C ILE A 98 -9.54 -6.74 -4.92
N LEU A 99 -10.06 -6.55 -3.72
CA LEU A 99 -9.27 -6.59 -2.48
C LEU A 99 -8.62 -7.96 -2.26
N ARG A 100 -9.30 -9.07 -2.59
CA ARG A 100 -8.71 -10.41 -2.54
C ARG A 100 -7.54 -10.57 -3.50
N GLY A 101 -7.61 -9.98 -4.69
CA GLY A 101 -6.50 -9.94 -5.65
C GLY A 101 -5.32 -9.07 -5.20
N LEU A 102 -5.59 -8.01 -4.43
CA LEU A 102 -4.55 -7.12 -3.88
C LEU A 102 -3.97 -7.63 -2.56
N LYS A 103 -4.70 -8.49 -1.85
CA LYS A 103 -4.41 -8.94 -0.48
C LYS A 103 -2.95 -9.33 -0.28
N GLU A 104 -2.42 -10.24 -1.10
CA GLU A 104 -1.07 -10.79 -0.91
C GLU A 104 0.00 -9.71 -1.00
N ARG A 105 -0.14 -8.76 -1.93
CA ARG A 105 0.79 -7.64 -2.10
C ARG A 105 0.80 -6.74 -0.86
N TYR A 106 -0.36 -6.45 -0.29
CA TYR A 106 -0.47 -5.66 0.95
C TYR A 106 0.01 -6.42 2.18
N GLU A 107 -0.25 -7.73 2.28
CA GLU A 107 0.29 -8.58 3.35
C GLU A 107 1.82 -8.58 3.37
N VAL A 108 2.46 -8.68 2.20
CA VAL A 108 3.92 -8.60 2.05
C VAL A 108 4.44 -7.20 2.39
N TYR A 109 3.83 -6.15 1.83
CA TYR A 109 4.27 -4.76 2.03
C TYR A 109 4.20 -4.33 3.51
N HIS A 110 3.11 -4.70 4.19
CA HIS A 110 2.91 -4.37 5.61
C HIS A 110 3.47 -5.40 6.58
N ARG A 111 3.86 -6.57 6.10
CA ARG A 111 4.27 -7.70 6.95
C ARG A 111 3.18 -8.04 7.96
N VAL A 112 1.95 -8.17 7.50
CA VAL A 112 0.81 -8.57 8.34
C VAL A 112 -0.05 -9.58 7.60
N ARG A 113 -0.93 -10.28 8.33
CA ARG A 113 -1.94 -11.14 7.73
C ARG A 113 -3.29 -10.43 7.72
N ILE A 114 -3.93 -10.40 6.57
CA ILE A 114 -5.24 -9.81 6.35
C ILE A 114 -6.26 -10.93 6.26
N THR A 115 -7.25 -10.93 7.15
CA THR A 115 -8.30 -11.95 7.13
C THR A 115 -9.33 -11.63 6.04
N ASP A 116 -10.00 -12.65 5.50
CA ASP A 116 -11.07 -12.42 4.51
C ASP A 116 -12.21 -11.55 5.11
N GLY A 117 -12.52 -11.77 6.39
CA GLY A 117 -13.47 -10.94 7.13
C GLY A 117 -13.07 -9.47 7.19
N ALA A 118 -11.78 -9.15 7.26
CA ALA A 118 -11.29 -7.77 7.21
C ALA A 118 -11.52 -7.13 5.83
N LEU A 119 -11.36 -7.89 4.73
CA LEU A 119 -11.65 -7.40 3.38
C LEU A 119 -13.14 -7.10 3.19
N VAL A 120 -14.00 -8.01 3.65
CA VAL A 120 -15.46 -7.83 3.63
C VAL A 120 -15.86 -6.61 4.45
N ALA A 121 -15.26 -6.45 5.64
CA ALA A 121 -15.52 -5.29 6.49
C ALA A 121 -15.04 -3.99 5.84
N ALA A 122 -13.84 -3.96 5.25
CA ALA A 122 -13.30 -2.78 4.56
C ALA A 122 -14.23 -2.32 3.43
N ALA A 123 -14.68 -3.24 2.58
CA ALA A 123 -15.60 -2.92 1.48
C ALA A 123 -16.98 -2.48 2.00
N THR A 124 -17.57 -3.22 2.95
CA THR A 124 -18.93 -2.94 3.44
C THR A 124 -19.00 -1.64 4.25
N LEU A 125 -18.03 -1.41 5.13
CA LEU A 125 -18.02 -0.24 6.02
C LEU A 125 -17.63 1.02 5.26
N SER A 126 -16.64 0.97 4.36
CA SER A 126 -16.30 2.13 3.51
C SER A 126 -17.48 2.51 2.62
N HIS A 127 -18.17 1.53 2.03
CA HIS A 127 -19.35 1.81 1.21
C HIS A 127 -20.47 2.49 2.02
N ARG A 128 -20.69 2.04 3.26
CA ARG A 128 -21.78 2.55 4.11
C ARG A 128 -21.49 3.93 4.73
N TYR A 129 -20.25 4.18 5.14
CA TYR A 129 -19.93 5.32 6.02
C TYR A 129 -19.09 6.40 5.35
N ILE A 130 -18.39 6.11 4.24
CA ILE A 130 -17.59 7.08 3.48
C ILE A 130 -18.34 7.40 2.19
N ALA A 131 -19.11 8.49 2.20
CA ALA A 131 -20.05 8.84 1.13
C ALA A 131 -19.46 9.77 0.06
N ASP A 132 -18.34 10.43 0.36
CA ASP A 132 -17.65 11.41 -0.49
C ASP A 132 -16.54 10.80 -1.37
N ARG A 133 -16.35 9.47 -1.28
CA ARG A 133 -15.36 8.71 -2.05
C ARG A 133 -16.00 7.47 -2.68
N PHE A 134 -15.36 6.95 -3.72
CA PHE A 134 -15.85 5.82 -4.51
C PHE A 134 -15.06 4.54 -4.20
N LEU A 135 -15.73 3.40 -4.30
CA LEU A 135 -15.07 2.10 -4.40
C LEU A 135 -14.28 1.99 -5.72
N PRO A 136 -13.22 1.17 -5.79
CA PRO A 136 -12.65 0.37 -4.70
C PRO A 136 -11.67 1.16 -3.82
N ASP A 137 -11.31 2.38 -4.24
CA ASP A 137 -10.27 3.22 -3.66
C ASP A 137 -10.40 3.40 -2.13
N LYS A 138 -11.57 3.86 -1.65
CA LYS A 138 -11.82 4.01 -0.20
C LYS A 138 -11.69 2.73 0.61
N ALA A 139 -11.93 1.56 0.01
CA ALA A 139 -11.82 0.27 0.69
C ALA A 139 -10.37 -0.21 0.73
N ILE A 140 -9.61 0.07 -0.33
CA ILE A 140 -8.16 -0.16 -0.39
C ILE A 140 -7.47 0.68 0.68
N ASP A 141 -7.81 1.96 0.79
CA ASP A 141 -7.28 2.85 1.81
C ASP A 141 -7.54 2.36 3.24
N LEU A 142 -8.76 1.93 3.55
CA LEU A 142 -9.07 1.38 4.88
C LEU A 142 -8.26 0.11 5.19
N MET A 143 -8.07 -0.76 4.19
CA MET A 143 -7.25 -1.95 4.33
C MET A 143 -5.78 -1.57 4.57
N ASP A 144 -5.26 -0.60 3.82
CA ASP A 144 -3.89 -0.11 3.91
C ASP A 144 -3.59 0.55 5.26
N GLU A 145 -4.49 1.40 5.75
CA GLU A 145 -4.37 2.07 7.04
C GLU A 145 -4.43 1.08 8.20
N ALA A 146 -5.36 0.11 8.15
CA ALA A 146 -5.46 -0.94 9.16
C ALA A 146 -4.20 -1.83 9.20
N ALA A 147 -3.65 -2.18 8.03
CA ALA A 147 -2.44 -2.98 7.93
C ALA A 147 -1.20 -2.20 8.42
N SER A 148 -1.08 -0.92 8.05
CA SER A 148 -0.02 -0.01 8.52
C SER A 148 -0.03 0.12 10.04
N ARG A 149 -1.21 0.29 10.63
CA ARG A 149 -1.36 0.39 12.08
C ARG A 149 -0.92 -0.88 12.79
N LEU A 150 -1.37 -2.05 12.31
CA LEU A 150 -1.00 -3.33 12.90
C LEU A 150 0.51 -3.59 12.80
N ARG A 151 1.15 -3.18 11.70
CA ARG A 151 2.61 -3.25 11.56
C ARG A 151 3.33 -2.45 12.64
N ILE A 152 2.89 -1.21 12.90
CA ILE A 152 3.48 -0.36 13.94
C ILE A 152 3.31 -1.01 15.32
N GLU A 153 2.14 -1.58 15.60
CA GLU A 153 1.85 -2.29 16.85
C GLU A 153 2.76 -3.53 17.01
N ASN A 154 2.98 -4.31 15.95
CA ASN A 154 3.86 -5.49 15.96
C ASN A 154 5.35 -5.16 16.13
N ASP A 155 5.82 -4.06 15.56
CA ASP A 155 7.22 -3.64 15.65
C ASP A 155 7.56 -3.02 17.03
N SER A 156 6.54 -2.59 17.76
CA SER A 156 6.65 -1.93 19.06
C SER A 156 6.79 -2.94 20.22
N MET A 157 7.42 -2.49 21.31
CA MET A 157 7.46 -3.28 22.54
C MET A 157 6.02 -3.42 23.10
N PRO A 158 5.57 -4.64 23.43
CA PRO A 158 4.27 -4.85 24.06
C PRO A 158 4.12 -4.04 25.34
N ALA A 159 2.93 -3.46 25.53
CA ALA A 159 2.62 -2.62 26.69
C ALA A 159 2.81 -3.36 28.03
N GLU A 160 2.64 -4.69 28.04
CA GLU A 160 2.88 -5.55 29.20
C GLU A 160 4.36 -5.58 29.61
N ILE A 161 5.28 -5.70 28.65
CA ILE A 161 6.73 -5.67 28.89
C ILE A 161 7.15 -4.29 29.40
N ASP A 162 6.68 -3.24 28.73
CA ASP A 162 6.96 -1.86 29.12
C ASP A 162 6.41 -1.53 30.53
N ALA A 163 5.23 -2.04 30.89
CA ALA A 163 4.68 -1.90 32.24
C ALA A 163 5.54 -2.58 33.31
N VAL A 164 5.99 -3.82 33.08
CA VAL A 164 6.88 -4.55 33.98
C VAL A 164 8.23 -3.83 34.11
N GLY A 165 8.80 -3.37 32.99
CA GLY A 165 10.07 -2.63 32.96
C GLY A 165 10.02 -1.32 33.75
N ARG A 166 8.94 -0.54 33.61
CA ARG A 166 8.72 0.68 34.42
C ARG A 166 8.62 0.36 35.91
N GLN A 167 7.86 -0.67 36.28
CA GLN A 167 7.70 -1.07 37.68
C GLN A 167 9.04 -1.54 38.27
N ARG A 168 9.84 -2.30 37.50
CA ARG A 168 11.18 -2.72 37.90
C ARG A 168 12.09 -1.52 38.13
N LEU A 169 12.12 -0.56 37.22
CA LEU A 169 12.95 0.64 37.33
C LEU A 169 12.62 1.44 38.60
N GLN A 170 11.33 1.63 38.90
CA GLN A 170 10.89 2.32 40.12
C GLN A 170 11.41 1.60 41.38
N LEU A 171 11.28 0.27 41.42
CA LEU A 171 11.76 -0.53 42.54
C LEU A 171 13.30 -0.55 42.65
N GLU A 172 14.03 -0.49 41.53
CA GLU A 172 15.49 -0.36 41.54
C GLU A 172 15.94 0.98 42.13
N MET A 173 15.24 2.06 41.82
CA MET A 173 15.50 3.37 42.44
C MET A 173 15.23 3.35 43.94
N GLU A 174 14.10 2.77 44.38
CA GLU A 174 13.78 2.60 45.80
C GLU A 174 14.84 1.72 46.51
N ARG A 175 15.32 0.66 45.87
CA ARG A 175 16.42 -0.19 46.37
C ARG A 175 17.71 0.61 46.58
N GLU A 176 18.11 1.45 45.63
CA GLU A 176 19.33 2.26 45.75
C GLU A 176 19.22 3.35 46.81
N ALA A 177 18.01 3.86 47.08
CA ALA A 177 17.75 4.75 48.21
C ALA A 177 17.91 4.01 49.54
N LEU A 178 17.21 2.86 49.70
CA LEU A 178 17.23 2.07 50.94
C LEU A 178 18.59 1.47 51.27
N ARG A 179 19.46 1.24 50.26
CA ARG A 179 20.85 0.78 50.48
C ARG A 179 21.69 1.72 51.34
N LYS A 180 21.32 3.00 51.44
CA LYS A 180 22.03 4.01 52.23
C LYS A 180 21.52 4.10 53.67
N GLU A 181 20.37 3.50 53.95
CA GLU A 181 19.74 3.52 55.26
C GLU A 181 20.27 2.38 56.15
N THR A 182 20.30 2.60 57.46
CA THR A 182 20.92 1.68 58.42
C THR A 182 19.96 1.07 59.44
N ASP A 183 18.72 1.55 59.51
CA ASP A 183 17.71 1.07 60.45
C ASP A 183 17.15 -0.31 60.04
N GLU A 184 16.63 -1.05 61.02
CA GLU A 184 16.11 -2.40 60.80
C GLU A 184 14.90 -2.44 59.85
N ALA A 185 14.02 -1.44 59.89
CA ALA A 185 12.84 -1.41 59.04
C ALA A 185 13.24 -1.26 57.57
N SER A 186 14.21 -0.39 57.27
CA SER A 186 14.80 -0.23 55.94
C SER A 186 15.49 -1.51 55.45
N ARG A 187 16.23 -2.22 56.32
CA ARG A 187 16.85 -3.51 55.96
C ARG A 187 15.81 -4.57 55.60
N LYS A 188 14.76 -4.71 56.41
CA LYS A 188 13.67 -5.66 56.13
C LYS A 188 12.93 -5.30 54.85
N ARG A 189 12.65 -4.01 54.64
CA ARG A 189 12.03 -3.53 53.39
C ARG A 189 12.92 -3.82 52.18
N LEU A 190 14.23 -3.62 52.30
CA LEU A 190 15.20 -3.91 51.24
C LEU A 190 15.18 -5.38 50.83
N GLU A 191 15.09 -6.32 51.78
CA GLU A 191 14.99 -7.75 51.49
C GLU A 191 13.70 -8.09 50.71
N ASP A 192 12.55 -7.55 51.13
CA ASP A 192 11.28 -7.75 50.42
C ASP A 192 11.32 -7.16 49.01
N LEU A 193 11.95 -5.99 48.86
CA LEU A 193 12.12 -5.30 47.59
C LEU A 193 13.03 -6.09 46.63
N GLN A 194 14.11 -6.69 47.15
CA GLN A 194 14.99 -7.55 46.38
C GLN A 194 14.28 -8.80 45.85
N LYS A 195 13.42 -9.43 46.66
CA LYS A 195 12.59 -10.56 46.21
C LYS A 195 11.66 -10.15 45.07
N ARG A 196 10.92 -9.05 45.25
CA ARG A 196 10.00 -8.54 44.23
C ARG A 196 10.71 -8.10 42.94
N LEU A 197 11.92 -7.56 43.06
CA LEU A 197 12.78 -7.24 41.91
C LEU A 197 13.22 -8.50 41.17
N ALA A 198 13.52 -9.59 41.88
CA ALA A 198 13.86 -10.87 41.26
C ALA A 198 12.66 -11.43 40.47
N ASP A 199 11.47 -11.44 41.08
CA ASP A 199 10.23 -11.90 40.43
C ASP A 199 9.91 -11.09 39.16
N LEU A 200 10.03 -9.75 39.24
CA LEU A 200 9.80 -8.87 38.09
C LEU A 200 10.84 -9.07 36.99
N LYS A 201 12.11 -9.30 37.35
CA LYS A 201 13.16 -9.59 36.36
C LYS A 201 12.90 -10.90 35.64
N GLU A 202 12.51 -11.95 36.37
CA GLU A 202 12.16 -13.22 35.77
C GLU A 202 10.95 -13.08 34.83
N SER A 203 9.91 -12.36 35.27
CA SER A 203 8.74 -12.07 34.42
C SER A 203 9.09 -11.24 33.19
N GLU A 204 9.89 -10.18 33.32
CA GLU A 204 10.34 -9.34 32.20
C GLU A 204 11.14 -10.16 31.20
N HIS A 205 12.08 -10.99 31.68
CA HIS A 205 12.87 -11.88 30.83
C HIS A 205 11.99 -12.88 30.09
N ALA A 206 11.02 -13.51 30.78
CA ALA A 206 10.13 -14.48 30.16
C ALA A 206 9.27 -13.84 29.06
N LEU A 207 8.67 -12.67 29.32
CA LEU A 207 7.87 -11.94 28.33
C LEU A 207 8.72 -11.46 27.16
N THR A 208 9.92 -10.93 27.43
CA THR A 208 10.84 -10.45 26.39
C THR A 208 11.31 -11.59 25.50
N ALA A 209 11.71 -12.72 26.08
CA ALA A 209 12.14 -13.89 25.32
C ALA A 209 11.02 -14.40 24.41
N ARG A 210 9.78 -14.47 24.92
CA ARG A 210 8.62 -14.86 24.12
C ARG A 210 8.36 -13.88 22.97
N TRP A 211 8.41 -12.58 23.23
CA TRP A 211 8.22 -11.56 22.21
C TRP A 211 9.31 -11.61 21.13
N GLU A 212 10.57 -11.79 21.51
CA GLU A 212 11.68 -11.96 20.57
C GLU A 212 11.52 -13.22 19.71
N GLU A 213 11.06 -14.32 20.30
CA GLU A 213 10.72 -15.54 19.58
C GLU A 213 9.60 -15.29 18.56
N GLU A 214 8.44 -14.76 19.00
CA GLU A 214 7.30 -14.43 18.14
C GLU A 214 7.70 -13.49 17.00
N LYS A 215 8.49 -12.45 17.30
CA LYS A 215 9.02 -11.50 16.31
C LYS A 215 9.94 -12.19 15.29
N SER A 216 10.81 -13.10 15.73
CA SER A 216 11.69 -13.85 14.85
C SER A 216 10.94 -14.80 13.92
N HIS A 217 9.84 -15.39 14.41
CA HIS A 217 8.95 -16.25 13.61
C HIS A 217 8.27 -15.42 12.52
N HIS A 218 7.69 -14.28 12.91
CA HIS A 218 7.02 -13.37 11.99
C HIS A 218 7.95 -12.82 10.89
N GLN A 219 9.19 -12.49 11.25
CA GLN A 219 10.20 -12.05 10.28
C GLN A 219 10.56 -13.14 9.26
N ARG A 220 10.67 -14.40 9.71
CA ARG A 220 10.93 -15.54 8.83
C ARG A 220 9.76 -15.79 7.87
N GLU A 221 8.53 -15.77 8.37
CA GLU A 221 7.33 -15.90 7.55
C GLU A 221 7.23 -14.76 6.52
N SER A 222 7.49 -13.52 6.93
CA SER A 222 7.48 -12.36 6.04
C SER A 222 8.52 -12.50 4.93
N ALA A 223 9.74 -12.96 5.24
CA ALA A 223 10.79 -13.15 4.24
C ALA A 223 10.43 -14.26 3.23
N LEU A 224 9.81 -15.36 3.68
CA LEU A 224 9.32 -16.41 2.80
C LEU A 224 8.22 -15.92 1.86
N ARG A 225 7.26 -15.12 2.37
CA ARG A 225 6.20 -14.54 1.54
C ARG A 225 6.75 -13.58 0.48
N GLU A 226 7.75 -12.77 0.84
CA GLU A 226 8.41 -11.89 -0.12
C GLU A 226 9.11 -12.68 -1.24
N GLN A 227 9.78 -13.79 -0.90
CA GLN A 227 10.39 -14.69 -1.89
C GLN A 227 9.34 -15.33 -2.81
N ILE A 228 8.20 -15.76 -2.26
CA ILE A 228 7.09 -16.32 -3.05
C ILE A 228 6.55 -15.29 -4.05
N GLU A 229 6.32 -14.05 -3.61
CA GLU A 229 5.79 -12.99 -4.47
C GLU A 229 6.78 -12.59 -5.58
N GLN A 230 8.07 -12.52 -5.25
CA GLN A 230 9.14 -12.31 -6.23
C GLN A 230 9.18 -13.44 -7.26
N ALA A 231 9.09 -14.70 -6.82
CA ALA A 231 9.08 -15.85 -7.71
C ALA A 231 7.82 -15.88 -8.60
N ARG A 232 6.64 -15.50 -8.08
CA ARG A 232 5.40 -15.37 -8.85
C ARG A 232 5.54 -14.30 -9.94
N THR A 233 6.03 -13.11 -9.57
CA THR A 233 6.27 -12.02 -10.53
C THR A 233 7.27 -12.44 -11.61
N ALA A 234 8.36 -13.13 -11.23
CA ALA A 234 9.35 -13.64 -12.16
C ALA A 234 8.77 -14.71 -13.10
N ALA A 235 7.90 -15.59 -12.61
CA ALA A 235 7.23 -16.60 -13.42
C ALA A 235 6.30 -15.96 -14.46
N GLU A 236 5.51 -14.95 -14.07
CA GLU A 236 4.66 -14.19 -14.99
C GLU A 236 5.48 -13.45 -16.05
N GLN A 237 6.63 -12.89 -15.67
CA GLN A 237 7.54 -12.24 -16.62
C GLN A 237 8.13 -13.26 -17.60
N ALA A 238 8.67 -14.38 -17.11
CA ALA A 238 9.22 -15.44 -17.94
C ALA A 238 8.18 -15.99 -18.94
N GLN A 239 6.93 -16.15 -18.50
CA GLN A 239 5.83 -16.56 -19.35
C GLN A 239 5.55 -15.54 -20.47
N ARG A 240 5.52 -14.24 -20.14
CA ARG A 240 5.34 -13.15 -21.13
C ARG A 240 6.47 -13.08 -22.14
N GLU A 241 7.70 -13.37 -21.73
CA GLU A 241 8.90 -13.38 -22.58
C GLU A 241 9.06 -14.70 -23.38
N GLY A 242 8.17 -15.68 -23.18
CA GLY A 242 8.24 -16.98 -23.85
C GLY A 242 9.30 -17.93 -23.28
N GLN A 243 9.87 -17.63 -22.12
CA GLN A 243 10.84 -18.47 -21.40
C GLN A 243 10.10 -19.57 -20.62
N LEU A 244 9.50 -20.51 -21.35
CA LEU A 244 8.60 -21.53 -20.78
C LEU A 244 9.28 -22.46 -19.76
N GLU A 245 10.57 -22.76 -19.93
CA GLU A 245 11.34 -23.60 -19.00
C GLU A 245 11.50 -22.90 -17.64
N GLU A 246 11.85 -21.61 -17.64
CA GLU A 246 12.01 -20.82 -16.42
C GLU A 246 10.67 -20.61 -15.71
N ALA A 247 9.62 -20.27 -16.46
CA ALA A 247 8.27 -20.15 -15.91
C ALA A 247 7.79 -21.45 -15.25
N ALA A 248 8.07 -22.61 -15.87
CA ALA A 248 7.71 -23.91 -15.32
C ALA A 248 8.54 -24.26 -14.06
N ARG A 249 9.85 -23.96 -14.06
CA ARG A 249 10.74 -24.15 -12.91
C ARG A 249 10.27 -23.37 -11.68
N LEU A 250 9.89 -22.11 -11.88
CA LEU A 250 9.38 -21.25 -10.80
C LEU A 250 8.01 -21.73 -10.31
N THR A 251 7.09 -22.00 -11.24
CA THR A 251 5.68 -22.32 -10.93
C THR A 251 5.51 -23.69 -10.27
N TYR A 252 6.25 -24.71 -10.73
CA TYR A 252 6.07 -26.10 -10.27
C TYR A 252 7.22 -26.59 -9.37
N GLY A 253 8.29 -25.81 -9.23
CA GLY A 253 9.43 -26.11 -8.36
C GLY A 253 9.53 -25.14 -7.19
N GLU A 254 10.06 -23.94 -7.46
CA GLU A 254 10.48 -23.00 -6.41
C GLU A 254 9.31 -22.47 -5.57
N ILE A 255 8.21 -22.04 -6.19
CA ILE A 255 7.03 -21.52 -5.48
C ILE A 255 6.44 -22.59 -4.53
N PRO A 256 6.12 -23.82 -4.99
CA PRO A 256 5.63 -24.87 -4.10
C PRO A 256 6.60 -25.24 -2.96
N GLU A 257 7.92 -25.16 -3.19
CA GLU A 257 8.91 -25.40 -2.14
C GLU A 257 8.90 -24.30 -1.07
N LEU A 258 8.79 -23.04 -1.49
CA LEU A 258 8.68 -21.91 -0.57
C LEU A 258 7.35 -21.94 0.21
N GLU A 259 6.24 -22.28 -0.46
CA GLU A 259 4.94 -22.45 0.18
C GLU A 259 4.96 -23.58 1.22
N LYS A 260 5.68 -24.68 0.97
CA LYS A 260 5.90 -25.75 1.96
C LYS A 260 6.74 -25.33 3.16
N LYS A 261 7.67 -24.39 2.99
CA LYS A 261 8.47 -23.85 4.11
C LYS A 261 7.67 -22.85 4.96
N LEU A 262 6.64 -22.25 4.37
CA LEU A 262 5.75 -21.30 5.04
C LEU A 262 4.63 -22.02 5.84
N ALA A 263 4.23 -23.22 5.41
CA ALA A 263 3.19 -24.05 6.05
C ALA A 263 3.69 -24.79 7.30
#